data_AF-A0A7X9JCB9-F1
#
_entry.id   AF-A0A7X9JCB9-F1
#
_cell.length_a   1.000
_cell.length_b   1.000
_cell.length_c   1.000
_cell.angle_alpha   90.00
_cell.angle_beta   90.00
_cell.angle_gamma   90.00
#
_symmetry.space_group_name_H-M   'P 1'
#
loop_
_entity.id
_entity.type
_entity.pdbx_description
1 polymer ?
#
loop_
_entity_poly.entity_id
_entity_poly.type
_entity_poly.pdbx_seq_one_letter_code
_entity_poly.pdbx_strand_id
1 'polypeptide(L)'
;TIFGVVDDLREGDVILKGANAVDLIQRRAAILIGAPKAGTIGAAMPAAVGRRVKLILPVGLEKRVQENLDDLAAKMNAPGAQGPRLMPVPGEIFTELDAIELLTGATASLVAAGGVSGAEGSIWLTISGTTAQEKAAEALMQSVINEPAFNF
;
A
#
# COMPACT_ATOMS: atom_id res chain seq x y z
N THR A 1 -7.38 16.44 -7.80
CA THR A 1 -6.60 15.74 -6.74
C THR A 1 -7.45 15.65 -5.49
N ILE A 2 -7.02 14.93 -4.44
CA ILE A 2 -7.79 14.81 -3.18
C ILE A 2 -8.21 16.18 -2.61
N PHE A 3 -7.38 17.22 -2.75
CA PHE A 3 -7.66 18.57 -2.24
C PHE A 3 -8.91 19.22 -2.83
N GLY A 4 -9.38 18.79 -4.00
CA GLY A 4 -10.59 19.34 -4.63
C GLY A 4 -11.89 18.64 -4.23
N VAL A 5 -11.82 17.54 -3.47
CA VAL A 5 -12.98 16.70 -3.14
C VAL A 5 -13.04 16.28 -1.67
N VAL A 6 -11.94 16.44 -0.93
CA VAL A 6 -11.80 15.83 0.41
C VAL A 6 -12.81 16.36 1.41
N ASP A 7 -13.21 17.63 1.30
CA ASP A 7 -14.17 18.26 2.20
C ASP A 7 -15.60 17.75 2.01
N ASP A 8 -15.92 17.22 0.82
CA ASP A 8 -17.23 16.65 0.48
C ASP A 8 -17.35 15.16 0.84
N LEU A 9 -16.24 14.48 1.14
CA LEU A 9 -16.23 13.06 1.46
C LEU A 9 -16.96 12.78 2.78
N ARG A 10 -17.82 11.76 2.75
CA ARG A 10 -18.68 11.33 3.86
C ARG A 10 -18.64 9.81 4.05
N GLU A 11 -19.22 9.35 5.15
CA GLU A 11 -19.41 7.92 5.39
C GLU A 11 -20.05 7.22 4.18
N GLY A 12 -19.51 6.06 3.82
CA GLY A 12 -19.85 5.33 2.60
C GLY A 12 -18.91 5.60 1.41
N ASP A 13 -18.19 6.72 1.42
CA ASP A 13 -17.14 6.98 0.43
C ASP A 13 -15.85 6.21 0.76
N VAL A 14 -14.98 6.07 -0.25
CA VAL A 14 -13.71 5.35 -0.15
C VAL A 14 -12.55 6.22 -0.64
N ILE A 15 -11.47 6.25 0.13
CA ILE A 15 -10.19 6.84 -0.24
C ILE A 15 -9.21 5.70 -0.52
N LEU A 16 -8.59 5.72 -1.69
CA LEU A 16 -7.42 4.89 -2.01
C LEU A 16 -6.16 5.73 -1.90
N LYS A 17 -5.21 5.31 -1.07
CA LYS A 17 -3.93 6.00 -0.92
C LYS A 17 -2.77 5.03 -0.80
N GLY A 18 -1.84 5.10 -1.77
CA GLY A 18 -0.62 4.28 -1.72
C GLY A 18 0.25 4.56 -0.49
N ALA A 19 1.03 3.57 -0.07
CA ALA A 19 1.99 3.68 1.04
C ALA A 19 3.45 3.45 0.62
N ASN A 20 4.39 3.78 1.51
CA ASN A 20 5.83 3.66 1.28
C ASN A 20 6.48 2.54 2.08
N ALA A 21 5.84 2.09 3.16
CA ALA A 21 6.27 0.97 3.99
C ALA A 21 5.06 0.16 4.44
N VAL A 22 5.21 -1.16 4.52
CA VAL A 22 4.17 -2.07 5.04
C VAL A 22 4.76 -3.10 6.01
N ASP A 23 4.12 -3.26 7.15
CA ASP A 23 4.32 -4.37 8.08
C ASP A 23 3.23 -5.41 7.81
N LEU A 24 3.64 -6.55 7.25
CA LEU A 24 2.74 -7.63 6.85
C LEU A 24 2.21 -8.43 8.05
N ILE A 25 2.94 -8.45 9.17
CA ILE A 25 2.54 -9.22 10.36
C ILE A 25 1.44 -8.46 11.11
N GLN A 26 1.65 -7.17 11.34
CA GLN A 26 0.68 -6.32 12.04
C GLN A 26 -0.41 -5.78 11.10
N ARG A 27 -0.28 -5.99 9.79
CA ARG A 27 -1.12 -5.39 8.74
C ARG A 27 -1.22 -3.88 8.92
N ARG A 28 -0.09 -3.20 8.95
CA ARG A 28 0.02 -1.73 9.07
C ARG A 28 0.86 -1.16 7.94
N ALA A 29 0.63 0.10 7.59
CA ALA A 29 1.45 0.79 6.61
C ALA A 29 1.80 2.21 7.04
N ALA A 30 2.87 2.73 6.45
CA ALA A 30 3.34 4.07 6.69
C ALA A 30 3.70 4.80 5.39
N ILE A 31 3.57 6.12 5.43
CA ILE A 31 3.75 7.01 4.29
C ILE A 31 4.91 7.95 4.58
N LEU A 32 5.78 8.13 3.59
CA LEU A 32 6.84 9.12 3.65
C LEU A 32 6.30 10.51 3.34
N ILE A 33 6.66 11.47 4.17
CA ILE A 33 6.13 12.82 4.17
C ILE A 33 7.26 13.83 3.96
N GLY A 34 7.23 14.52 2.81
CA GLY A 34 8.10 15.65 2.53
C GLY A 34 7.48 17.01 2.85
N ALA A 35 6.15 17.13 2.77
CA ALA A 35 5.44 18.40 2.90
C ALA A 35 5.08 18.74 4.36
N PRO A 36 5.17 20.02 4.79
CA PRO A 36 4.88 20.42 6.17
C PRO A 36 3.46 20.09 6.65
N LYS A 37 2.48 20.06 5.74
CA LYS A 37 1.07 19.73 6.03
C LYS A 37 0.74 18.23 5.85
N ALA A 38 1.73 17.36 5.96
CA ALA A 38 1.60 15.91 5.75
C ALA A 38 1.08 15.49 4.35
N GLY A 39 1.18 16.37 3.35
CA GLY A 39 0.82 16.07 1.96
C GLY A 39 -0.63 15.61 1.79
N THR A 40 -0.86 14.70 0.83
CA THR A 40 -2.21 14.21 0.52
C THR A 40 -2.79 13.32 1.61
N ILE A 41 -1.96 12.59 2.37
CA ILE A 41 -2.48 11.81 3.50
C ILE A 41 -2.92 12.73 4.64
N GLY A 42 -2.17 13.80 4.93
CA GLY A 42 -2.59 14.81 5.91
C GLY A 42 -3.98 15.38 5.60
N ALA A 43 -4.25 15.65 4.32
CA ALA A 43 -5.58 16.08 3.88
C ALA A 43 -6.66 14.99 4.02
N ALA A 44 -6.32 13.72 3.82
CA ALA A 44 -7.27 12.61 3.92
C ALA A 44 -7.69 12.31 5.37
N MET A 45 -6.82 12.54 6.37
CA MET A 45 -7.06 12.09 7.75
C MET A 45 -8.33 12.66 8.39
N PRO A 46 -8.69 13.95 8.24
CA PRO A 46 -9.97 14.47 8.74
C PRO A 46 -11.18 13.74 8.16
N ALA A 47 -11.13 13.36 6.87
CA ALA A 47 -12.19 12.60 6.23
C ALA A 47 -12.24 11.15 6.77
N ALA A 48 -11.09 10.47 6.78
CA ALA A 48 -10.99 9.07 7.21
C ALA A 48 -11.38 8.88 8.68
N VAL A 49 -10.78 9.66 9.58
CA VAL A 49 -10.97 9.51 11.03
C VAL A 49 -12.17 10.31 11.54
N GLY A 50 -12.32 11.55 11.08
CA GLY A 50 -13.36 12.46 11.57
C GLY A 50 -14.73 12.21 10.96
N ARG A 51 -14.78 11.82 9.68
CA ARG A 51 -16.04 11.57 8.93
C ARG A 51 -16.29 10.10 8.62
N ARG A 52 -15.47 9.19 9.15
CA ARG A 52 -15.60 7.73 9.00
C ARG A 52 -15.57 7.27 7.52
N VAL A 53 -14.87 8.02 6.67
CA VAL A 53 -14.63 7.62 5.28
C VAL A 53 -13.69 6.42 5.28
N LYS A 54 -13.99 5.39 4.49
CA LYS A 54 -13.14 4.20 4.42
C LYS A 54 -11.81 4.56 3.77
N LEU A 55 -10.70 4.28 4.45
CA LEU A 55 -9.34 4.44 3.90
C LEU A 55 -8.74 3.08 3.63
N ILE A 56 -8.49 2.78 2.35
CA ILE A 56 -7.74 1.60 1.91
C ILE A 56 -6.35 2.08 1.48
N LEU A 57 -5.34 1.31 1.87
CA LEU A 57 -3.93 1.58 1.61
C LEU A 57 -3.37 0.50 0.69
N PRO A 58 -3.57 0.61 -0.65
CA PRO A 58 -2.89 -0.24 -1.62
C PRO A 58 -1.39 -0.09 -1.48
N VAL A 59 -0.67 -1.17 -1.22
CA VAL A 59 0.78 -1.14 -1.03
C VAL A 59 1.41 -2.42 -1.51
N GLY A 60 2.45 -2.28 -2.33
CA GLY A 60 3.13 -3.43 -2.87
C GLY A 60 4.05 -4.10 -1.85
N LEU A 61 4.16 -5.43 -1.96
CA LEU A 61 4.95 -6.29 -1.08
C LEU A 61 6.47 -5.98 -1.12
N GLU A 62 6.95 -5.31 -2.15
CA GLU A 62 8.34 -4.86 -2.25
C GLU A 62 8.69 -3.81 -1.19
N LYS A 63 7.67 -3.09 -0.67
CA LYS A 63 7.81 -2.07 0.36
C LYS A 63 7.75 -2.62 1.78
N ARG A 64 7.84 -3.94 1.98
CA ARG A 64 7.79 -4.55 3.31
C ARG A 64 8.94 -4.07 4.20
N VAL A 65 8.65 -3.82 5.46
CA VAL A 65 9.64 -3.48 6.49
C VAL A 65 9.54 -4.44 7.67
N GLN A 66 10.66 -4.67 8.35
CA GLN A 66 10.75 -5.60 9.49
C GLN A 66 10.62 -4.89 10.84
N GLU A 67 11.09 -3.65 10.95
CA GLU A 67 10.97 -2.87 12.18
C GLU A 67 9.55 -2.37 12.40
N ASN A 68 9.17 -2.19 13.66
CA ASN A 68 7.91 -1.58 14.04
C ASN A 68 7.80 -0.17 13.47
N LEU A 69 6.66 0.12 12.83
CA LEU A 69 6.44 1.40 12.14
C LEU A 69 6.41 2.61 13.08
N ASP A 70 5.96 2.45 14.33
CA ASP A 70 5.94 3.54 15.32
C ASP A 70 7.34 3.86 15.81
N ASP A 71 8.19 2.84 16.00
CA ASP A 71 9.60 3.02 16.36
C ASP A 71 10.37 3.74 15.23
N LEU A 72 10.14 3.33 13.98
CA LEU A 72 10.69 4.02 12.81
C LEU A 72 10.21 5.48 12.74
N ALA A 73 8.92 5.73 12.98
CA ALA A 73 8.36 7.06 12.99
C ALA A 73 8.94 7.95 14.10
N ALA A 74 9.13 7.41 15.31
CA ALA A 74 9.75 8.14 16.41
C ALA A 74 11.18 8.58 16.07
N LYS A 75 11.97 7.71 15.42
CA LYS A 75 13.33 8.03 14.96
C LYS A 75 13.32 9.07 13.84
N MET A 76 12.52 8.85 12.79
CA MET A 76 12.49 9.70 11.59
C MET A 76 11.87 11.08 11.82
N ASN A 77 10.99 11.21 12.81
CA ASN A 77 10.28 12.45 13.10
C ASN A 77 10.89 13.22 14.29
N ALA A 78 12.01 12.76 14.85
CA ALA A 78 12.66 13.41 15.98
C ALA A 78 13.05 14.87 15.65
N PRO A 79 12.94 15.82 16.60
CA PRO A 79 13.39 17.19 16.40
C PRO A 79 14.86 17.23 15.93
N GLY A 80 15.12 17.97 14.85
CA GLY A 80 16.46 18.08 14.26
C GLY A 80 16.84 16.95 13.29
N ALA A 81 16.02 15.90 13.14
CA ALA A 81 16.23 14.88 12.12
C ALA A 81 16.09 15.47 10.70
N GLN A 82 16.81 14.89 9.74
CA GLN A 82 16.78 15.28 8.33
C GLN A 82 16.13 14.18 7.47
N GLY A 83 15.72 14.54 6.26
CA GLY A 83 15.04 13.61 5.34
C GLY A 83 13.52 13.55 5.56
N PRO A 84 12.80 12.67 4.84
CA PRO A 84 11.34 12.56 4.94
C PRO A 84 10.91 12.14 6.34
N ARG A 85 9.70 12.56 6.73
CA ARG A 85 9.03 12.10 7.95
C ARG A 85 8.30 10.82 7.62
N LEU A 86 8.04 9.98 8.61
CA LEU A 86 7.26 8.76 8.45
C LEU A 86 5.98 8.86 9.26
N MET A 87 4.84 8.64 8.61
CA MET A 87 3.54 8.62 9.27
C MET A 87 2.95 7.22 9.15
N PRO A 88 2.89 6.43 10.24
CA PRO A 88 2.02 5.27 10.34
C PRO A 88 0.57 5.72 10.20
N VAL A 89 -0.19 5.08 9.33
CA VAL A 89 -1.56 5.51 8.99
C VAL A 89 -2.55 4.40 9.36
N PRO A 90 -3.61 4.71 10.13
CA PRO A 90 -4.70 3.76 10.35
C PRO A 90 -5.55 3.64 9.07
N GLY A 91 -5.65 2.43 8.53
CA GLY A 91 -6.41 2.13 7.31
C GLY A 91 -6.36 0.64 6.98
N GLU A 92 -7.20 0.21 6.04
CA GLU A 92 -7.21 -1.17 5.56
C GLU A 92 -6.04 -1.40 4.61
N ILE A 93 -5.13 -2.30 4.96
CA ILE A 93 -4.02 -2.66 4.08
C ILE A 93 -4.52 -3.58 2.98
N PHE A 94 -4.14 -3.28 1.74
CA PHE A 94 -4.45 -4.08 0.56
C PHE A 94 -3.19 -4.28 -0.27
N THR A 95 -2.78 -5.52 -0.46
CA THR A 95 -1.55 -5.94 -1.15
C THR A 95 -1.86 -6.84 -2.33
N GLU A 96 -0.83 -7.26 -3.08
CA GLU A 96 -0.97 -8.25 -4.13
C GLU A 96 -1.52 -9.59 -3.60
N LEU A 97 -1.24 -9.95 -2.33
CA LEU A 97 -1.80 -11.18 -1.73
C LEU A 97 -3.32 -11.10 -1.62
N ASP A 98 -3.82 -9.96 -1.11
CA ASP A 98 -5.26 -9.72 -0.94
C ASP A 98 -5.95 -9.65 -2.32
N ALA A 99 -5.28 -9.07 -3.33
CA ALA A 99 -5.79 -8.98 -4.70
C ALA A 99 -5.95 -10.37 -5.35
N ILE A 100 -4.96 -11.26 -5.21
CA ILE A 100 -5.03 -12.62 -5.77
C ILE A 100 -6.16 -13.40 -5.10
N GLU A 101 -6.26 -13.34 -3.77
CA GLU A 101 -7.33 -14.01 -3.03
C GLU A 101 -8.71 -13.49 -3.45
N LEU A 102 -8.89 -12.16 -3.48
CA LEU A 102 -10.17 -11.54 -3.83
C LEU A 102 -10.63 -11.86 -5.26
N LEU A 103 -9.72 -11.82 -6.23
CA LEU A 103 -10.08 -11.91 -7.66
C LEU A 103 -10.16 -13.34 -8.18
N THR A 104 -9.45 -14.27 -7.54
CA THR A 104 -9.28 -15.64 -8.07
C THR A 104 -9.69 -16.72 -7.07
N GLY A 105 -9.78 -16.38 -5.78
CA GLY A 105 -9.94 -17.32 -4.68
C GLY A 105 -8.71 -18.16 -4.36
N ALA A 106 -7.59 -18.00 -5.09
CA ALA A 106 -6.33 -18.66 -4.78
C ALA A 106 -5.63 -17.97 -3.60
N THR A 107 -4.87 -18.73 -2.84
CA THR A 107 -3.98 -18.17 -1.81
C THR A 107 -2.61 -17.86 -2.40
N ALA A 108 -1.93 -16.83 -1.89
CA ALA A 108 -0.60 -16.45 -2.33
C ALA A 108 0.34 -16.23 -1.14
N SER A 109 1.63 -16.41 -1.35
CA SER A 109 2.68 -16.07 -0.38
C SER A 109 3.87 -15.44 -1.08
N LEU A 110 4.46 -14.42 -0.45
CA LEU A 110 5.68 -13.79 -0.93
C LEU A 110 6.87 -14.72 -0.72
N VAL A 111 7.59 -15.04 -1.80
CA VAL A 111 8.75 -15.94 -1.79
C VAL A 111 10.06 -15.16 -1.89
N ALA A 112 10.11 -14.19 -2.81
CA ALA A 112 11.27 -13.34 -3.02
C ALA A 112 10.86 -11.94 -3.46
N ALA A 113 11.75 -10.97 -3.31
CA ALA A 113 11.54 -9.60 -3.74
C ALA A 113 12.87 -8.90 -3.97
N GLY A 114 12.86 -7.92 -4.87
CA GLY A 114 14.04 -7.17 -5.26
C GLY A 114 14.73 -7.80 -6.47
N GLY A 115 14.61 -7.13 -7.61
CA GLY A 115 15.40 -7.39 -8.81
C GLY A 115 16.30 -6.21 -9.16
N VAL A 116 16.98 -6.32 -10.31
CA VAL A 116 17.88 -5.30 -10.87
C VAL A 116 17.67 -5.22 -12.38
N SER A 117 18.16 -4.16 -13.02
CA SER A 117 18.15 -4.00 -14.48
C SER A 117 16.74 -3.94 -15.07
N GLY A 118 15.84 -3.17 -14.45
CA GLY A 118 14.44 -3.02 -14.85
C GLY A 118 13.47 -3.88 -14.03
N ALA A 119 13.97 -4.70 -13.11
CA ALA A 119 13.19 -5.49 -12.16
C ALA A 119 13.22 -4.91 -10.74
N GLU A 120 13.57 -3.62 -10.59
CA GLU A 120 13.55 -2.93 -9.30
C GLU A 120 12.13 -2.93 -8.73
N GLY A 121 11.96 -3.48 -7.52
CA GLY A 121 10.65 -3.63 -6.90
C GLY A 121 9.84 -4.84 -7.36
N SER A 122 10.37 -5.70 -8.25
CA SER A 122 9.71 -6.96 -8.58
C SER A 122 9.64 -7.91 -7.39
N ILE A 123 8.60 -8.76 -7.40
CA ILE A 123 8.33 -9.78 -6.39
C ILE A 123 8.09 -11.13 -7.05
N TRP A 124 8.31 -12.20 -6.29
CA TRP A 124 7.94 -13.56 -6.64
C TRP A 124 6.93 -14.08 -5.63
N LEU A 125 5.84 -14.62 -6.15
CA LEU A 125 4.76 -15.21 -5.37
C LEU A 125 4.68 -16.70 -5.65
N THR A 126 4.42 -17.49 -4.61
CA THR A 126 3.84 -18.82 -4.77
C THR A 126 2.33 -18.69 -4.66
N ILE A 127 1.60 -19.38 -5.54
CA ILE A 127 0.14 -19.36 -5.59
C ILE A 127 -0.33 -20.80 -5.44
N SER A 128 -1.28 -21.02 -4.54
CA SER A 128 -1.85 -22.34 -4.24
C SER A 128 -3.37 -22.27 -4.26
N GLY A 129 -4.01 -23.21 -4.94
CA GLY A 129 -5.46 -23.34 -4.95
C GLY A 129 -5.92 -24.58 -5.70
N THR A 130 -7.19 -24.61 -6.10
CA THR A 130 -7.65 -25.58 -7.11
C THR A 130 -7.09 -25.23 -8.47
N THR A 131 -7.03 -26.20 -9.39
CA THR A 131 -6.58 -25.97 -10.79
C THR A 131 -7.31 -24.81 -11.47
N ALA A 132 -8.60 -24.61 -11.17
CA ALA A 132 -9.37 -23.50 -11.72
C ALA A 132 -8.92 -22.14 -11.17
N GLN A 133 -8.64 -22.07 -9.86
CA GLN A 133 -8.17 -20.85 -9.20
C GLN A 133 -6.74 -20.50 -9.62
N GLU A 134 -5.84 -21.48 -9.71
CA GLU A 134 -4.47 -21.28 -10.18
C GLU A 134 -4.43 -20.78 -11.63
N LYS A 135 -5.26 -21.37 -12.51
CA LYS A 135 -5.40 -20.91 -13.89
C LYS A 135 -5.99 -19.50 -13.98
N ALA A 136 -6.92 -19.15 -13.10
CA ALA A 136 -7.45 -17.79 -13.02
C ALA A 136 -6.38 -16.79 -12.57
N ALA A 137 -5.54 -17.16 -11.60
CA ALA A 137 -4.41 -16.34 -11.16
C ALA A 137 -3.34 -16.16 -12.26
N GLU A 138 -3.02 -17.22 -13.00
CA GLU A 138 -2.13 -17.11 -14.16
C GLU A 138 -2.69 -16.14 -15.21
N ALA A 139 -3.98 -16.27 -15.56
CA ALA A 139 -4.63 -15.37 -16.50
C ALA A 139 -4.64 -13.91 -16.03
N LEU A 140 -4.91 -13.69 -14.74
CA LEU A 140 -4.83 -12.36 -14.11
C LEU A 140 -3.42 -11.78 -14.25
N MET A 141 -2.38 -12.53 -13.89
CA MET A 141 -0.98 -12.07 -13.99
C MET A 141 -0.59 -11.70 -15.41
N GLN A 142 -0.97 -12.51 -16.40
CA GLN A 142 -0.71 -12.22 -17.82
C GLN A 142 -1.44 -10.96 -18.31
N SER A 143 -2.60 -10.64 -17.74
CA SER A 143 -3.35 -9.43 -18.10
C SER A 143 -2.68 -8.14 -17.63
N VAL A 144 -1.88 -8.19 -16.56
CA VAL A 144 -1.26 -7.00 -15.93
C VAL A 144 0.25 -6.88 -16.14
N ILE A 145 0.96 -7.95 -16.52
CA ILE A 145 2.44 -7.95 -16.62
C ILE A 145 2.99 -6.92 -17.61
N ASN A 146 2.20 -6.53 -18.62
CA ASN A 146 2.58 -5.56 -19.64
C ASN A 146 1.92 -4.19 -19.43
N GLU A 147 1.39 -3.91 -18.25
CA GLU A 147 0.89 -2.58 -17.93
C GLU A 147 2.00 -1.54 -18.12
N PRO A 148 1.72 -0.43 -18.81
CA PRO A 148 2.72 0.60 -19.03
C PRO A 148 3.11 1.24 -17.69
N ALA A 149 4.37 1.64 -17.57
CA ALA A 149 4.82 2.45 -16.45
C ALA A 149 3.95 3.70 -16.30
N PHE A 150 3.70 4.11 -15.05
CA PHE A 150 2.97 5.34 -14.77
C PHE A 150 3.74 6.55 -15.33
N ASN A 151 3.08 7.33 -16.19
CA ASN A 151 3.61 8.59 -16.74
C ASN A 151 3.05 9.78 -15.96
N PHE A 152 3.93 10.68 -15.53
CA PHE A 152 3.59 11.93 -14.83
C PHE A 152 3.09 13.03 -15.78
#